data_AF-A0AAW9BYB3-F1
#
_entry.id   AF-A0AAW9BYB3-F1
#
_cell.length_a   1.000
_cell.length_b   1.000
_cell.length_c   1.000
_cell.angle_alpha   90.00
_cell.angle_beta   90.00
_cell.angle_gamma   90.00
#
_symmetry.space_group_name_H-M   'P 1'
#
loop_
_entity.id
_entity.type
_entity.pdbx_description
1 polymer ?
#
loop_
_entity_poly.entity_id
_entity_poly.type
_entity_poly.pdbx_seq_one_letter_code
_entity_poly.pdbx_strand_id
1 'polypeptide(L)'
;MDGSQKIPQRMGGSLRFHLAQGSNFSWLATAIAGWMRYVSGVDEQGNDIDVRDPMAETLRQICDQHGLNVSVVPALLAVEAIFPAELGQNPQVIDAVSSAYQSLIDNGARATVAAL
;
A
#
# COMPACT_ATOMS: atom_id res chain seq x y z
N MET A 1 9.20 9.13 -5.29
CA MET A 1 10.64 8.86 -5.46
C MET A 1 11.09 7.81 -4.44
N ASP A 2 11.37 6.60 -4.91
CA ASP A 2 11.93 5.43 -4.23
C ASP A 2 11.12 4.92 -3.03
N GLY A 3 9.79 4.81 -3.20
CA GLY A 3 8.90 4.29 -2.17
C GLY A 3 9.23 2.85 -1.79
N SER A 4 9.55 2.00 -2.77
CA SER A 4 9.95 0.60 -2.57
C SER A 4 11.13 0.45 -1.63
N GLN A 5 12.10 1.37 -1.70
CA GLN A 5 13.30 1.36 -0.86
C GLN A 5 13.07 1.93 0.54
N LYS A 6 12.07 2.80 0.69
CA LYS A 6 11.80 3.55 1.93
C LYS A 6 10.82 2.84 2.84
N ILE A 7 9.80 2.17 2.30
CA ILE A 7 8.76 1.49 3.09
C ILE A 7 9.34 0.46 4.07
N PRO A 8 10.27 -0.44 3.69
CA PRO A 8 10.80 -1.44 4.62
C PRO A 8 11.41 -0.78 5.87
N GLN A 9 12.19 0.29 5.65
CA GLN A 9 12.92 0.99 6.70
C GLN A 9 12.04 1.94 7.53
N ARG A 10 11.03 2.56 6.92
CA ARG A 10 10.19 3.58 7.57
C ARG A 10 8.97 3.00 8.26
N MET A 11 8.42 1.90 7.76
CA MET A 11 7.15 1.35 8.23
C MET A 11 7.29 -0.08 8.77
N GLY A 12 8.23 -0.87 8.23
CA GLY A 12 8.36 -2.29 8.60
C GLY A 12 8.61 -2.51 10.09
N GLY A 13 9.48 -1.71 10.72
CA GLY A 13 9.74 -1.79 12.16
C GLY A 13 8.50 -1.46 13.01
N SER A 14 7.81 -0.36 12.68
CA SER A 14 6.59 0.06 13.39
C SER A 14 5.44 -0.92 13.20
N LEU A 15 5.28 -1.49 12.00
CA LEU A 15 4.23 -2.48 11.73
C LEU A 15 4.44 -3.74 12.59
N ARG A 16 5.67 -4.26 12.68
CA ARG A 16 6.01 -5.37 13.59
C ARG A 16 5.70 -5.04 15.03
N PHE A 17 6.04 -3.82 15.49
CA PHE A 17 5.75 -3.39 16.84
C PHE A 17 4.24 -3.44 17.13
N HIS A 18 3.42 -2.84 16.26
CA HIS A 18 1.98 -2.82 16.48
C HIS A 18 1.34 -4.22 16.43
N LEU A 19 1.77 -5.08 15.51
CA LEU A 19 1.34 -6.47 15.45
C LEU A 19 1.69 -7.23 16.73
N ALA A 20 2.91 -7.08 17.24
CA ALA A 20 3.35 -7.73 18.47
C ALA A 20 2.61 -7.22 19.71
N GLN A 21 2.22 -5.95 19.73
CA GLN A 21 1.49 -5.33 20.85
C GLN A 21 -0.04 -5.41 20.71
N GLY A 22 -0.56 -5.90 19.58
CA GLY A 22 -2.00 -5.85 19.28
C GLY A 22 -2.59 -4.44 19.29
N SER A 23 -1.78 -3.42 18.97
CA SER A 23 -2.20 -2.01 19.01
C SER A 23 -2.58 -1.49 17.62
N ASN A 24 -3.34 -0.38 17.58
CA ASN A 24 -3.85 0.19 16.33
C ASN A 24 -2.70 0.66 15.41
N PHE A 25 -2.73 0.22 14.14
CA PHE A 25 -1.80 0.64 13.08
C PHE A 25 -2.52 1.17 11.82
N SER A 26 -3.76 1.65 11.94
CA SER A 26 -4.57 2.13 10.81
C SER A 26 -3.90 3.24 10.00
N TRP A 27 -3.13 4.11 10.66
CA TRP A 27 -2.32 5.13 9.98
C TRP A 27 -1.21 4.55 9.11
N LEU A 28 -0.53 3.48 9.57
CA LEU A 28 0.48 2.78 8.78
C LEU A 28 -0.15 2.04 7.61
N ALA A 29 -1.26 1.34 7.85
CA ALA A 29 -2.00 0.64 6.80
C ALA A 29 -2.49 1.61 5.71
N THR A 30 -3.00 2.77 6.10
CA THR A 30 -3.44 3.82 5.15
C THR A 30 -2.28 4.42 4.39
N ALA A 31 -1.13 4.64 5.03
CA ALA A 31 0.06 5.13 4.34
C ALA A 31 0.58 4.12 3.30
N ILE A 32 0.56 2.82 3.62
CA ILE A 32 0.91 1.74 2.67
C ILE A 32 -0.10 1.71 1.52
N ALA A 33 -1.40 1.74 1.80
CA ALA A 33 -2.44 1.76 0.79
C ALA A 33 -2.34 2.99 -0.13
N GLY A 34 -2.01 4.16 0.43
CA GLY A 34 -1.78 5.39 -0.34
C GLY A 34 -0.59 5.25 -1.29
N TRP A 35 0.51 4.62 -0.84
CA TRP A 35 1.62 4.30 -1.73
C TRP A 35 1.22 3.29 -2.82
N MET A 36 0.45 2.25 -2.50
CA MET A 36 -0.07 1.31 -3.49
C MET A 36 -0.95 2.02 -4.54
N ARG A 37 -1.77 2.99 -4.11
CA ARG A 37 -2.60 3.80 -5.01
C ARG A 37 -1.73 4.69 -5.90
N TYR A 38 -0.66 5.27 -5.36
CA TYR A 38 0.31 6.06 -6.12
C TYR A 38 1.05 5.23 -7.20
N VAL A 39 1.51 4.03 -6.88
CA VAL A 39 2.28 3.20 -7.84
C VAL A 39 1.44 2.60 -8.96
N SER A 40 0.10 2.68 -8.88
CA SER A 40 -0.78 2.42 -10.02
C SER A 40 -0.55 3.38 -11.19
N GLY A 41 0.07 4.55 -10.93
CA GLY A 41 0.49 5.47 -11.97
C GLY A 41 -0.61 6.36 -12.54
N VAL A 42 -1.78 6.42 -11.89
CA VAL A 42 -2.90 7.30 -12.28
C VAL A 42 -3.42 7.99 -11.03
N ASP A 43 -3.72 9.29 -11.07
CA ASP A 43 -4.27 10.02 -9.91
C ASP A 43 -5.80 9.82 -9.76
N GLU A 44 -6.43 10.55 -8.83
CA GLU A 44 -7.87 10.47 -8.59
C GLU A 44 -8.71 11.15 -9.69
N GLN A 45 -8.08 11.97 -10.53
CA GLN A 45 -8.72 12.66 -11.65
C GLN A 45 -8.50 11.92 -12.99
N GLY A 46 -7.78 10.80 -12.98
CA GLY A 46 -7.46 10.02 -14.18
C GLY A 46 -6.22 10.50 -14.93
N ASN A 47 -5.42 11.41 -14.36
CA ASN A 47 -4.17 11.85 -14.98
C ASN A 47 -3.03 10.89 -14.65
N ASP A 48 -2.08 10.74 -15.57
CA ASP A 48 -0.89 9.94 -15.34
C ASP A 48 -0.01 10.53 -14.23
N ILE A 49 0.54 9.64 -13.40
CA ILE A 49 1.55 9.94 -12.38
C ILE A 49 2.89 9.41 -12.88
N ASP A 50 3.90 10.28 -12.91
CA ASP A 50 5.31 9.90 -13.06
C ASP A 50 5.80 9.19 -11.77
N VAL A 51 5.65 7.87 -11.74
CA VAL A 51 6.09 7.02 -10.63
C VAL A 51 7.61 6.89 -10.66
N ARG A 52 8.28 7.66 -9.81
CA ARG A 52 9.73 7.59 -9.64
C ARG A 52 10.07 6.54 -8.60
N ASP A 53 10.43 5.34 -9.04
CA ASP A 53 10.80 4.22 -8.18
C ASP A 53 11.69 3.22 -8.94
N PRO A 54 12.75 2.65 -8.34
CA PRO A 54 13.57 1.63 -9.00
C PRO A 54 12.78 0.37 -9.42
N MET A 55 11.65 0.10 -8.76
CA MET A 55 10.76 -1.02 -9.05
C MET A 55 9.50 -0.60 -9.82
N ALA A 56 9.46 0.61 -10.39
CA ALA A 56 8.26 1.18 -10.99
C ALA A 56 7.63 0.27 -12.05
N GLU A 57 8.43 -0.34 -12.94
CA GLU A 57 7.92 -1.24 -13.98
C GLU A 57 7.24 -2.48 -13.39
N THR A 58 7.90 -3.18 -12.46
CA THR A 58 7.33 -4.36 -11.79
C THR A 58 6.03 -4.02 -11.05
N LEU A 59 6.02 -2.92 -10.30
CA LEU A 59 4.85 -2.49 -9.53
C LEU A 59 3.70 -2.11 -10.45
N ARG A 60 4.00 -1.43 -11.57
CA ARG A 60 3.00 -1.06 -12.58
C ARG A 60 2.41 -2.31 -13.24
N GLN A 61 3.22 -3.30 -13.60
CA GLN A 61 2.72 -4.56 -14.16
C GLN A 61 1.75 -5.28 -13.21
N ILE A 62 2.04 -5.31 -11.91
CA ILE A 62 1.11 -5.86 -10.90
C ILE A 62 -0.20 -5.06 -10.88
N CYS A 63 -0.11 -3.72 -10.89
CA CYS A 63 -1.30 -2.86 -10.91
C CYS A 63 -2.14 -3.06 -12.19
N ASP A 64 -1.51 -3.17 -13.35
CA ASP A 64 -2.21 -3.36 -14.63
C ASP A 64 -2.93 -4.72 -14.71
N GLN A 65 -2.36 -5.77 -14.11
CA GLN A 65 -3.00 -7.10 -14.05
C GLN A 65 -4.29 -7.12 -13.23
N HIS A 66 -4.32 -6.35 -12.15
CA HIS A 66 -5.45 -6.31 -11.21
C HIS A 66 -6.42 -5.14 -11.49
N GLY A 67 -5.97 -4.11 -12.19
CA GLY A 67 -6.67 -2.85 -12.37
C GLY A 67 -6.80 -2.05 -11.06
N LEU A 68 -7.65 -1.03 -11.08
CA LEU A 68 -7.98 -0.24 -9.89
C LEU A 68 -8.97 -1.02 -9.00
N ASN A 69 -8.48 -2.05 -8.33
CA ASN A 69 -9.28 -2.98 -7.54
C ASN A 69 -8.51 -3.46 -6.30
N VAL A 70 -9.21 -3.72 -5.20
CA VAL A 70 -8.61 -4.17 -3.93
C VAL A 70 -7.79 -5.47 -4.06
N SER A 71 -8.06 -6.30 -5.07
CA SER A 71 -7.28 -7.51 -5.34
C SER A 71 -5.80 -7.27 -5.64
N VAL A 72 -5.40 -6.03 -5.96
CA VAL A 72 -3.99 -5.65 -6.13
C VAL A 72 -3.20 -5.68 -4.83
N VAL A 73 -3.87 -5.48 -3.68
CA VAL A 73 -3.19 -5.31 -2.38
C VAL A 73 -2.39 -6.54 -1.98
N PRO A 74 -2.93 -7.77 -1.98
CA PRO A 74 -2.15 -8.97 -1.69
C PRO A 74 -0.97 -9.16 -2.67
N ALA A 75 -1.15 -8.83 -3.94
CA ALA A 75 -0.10 -8.97 -4.95
C ALA A 75 1.07 -8.00 -4.70
N LEU A 76 0.79 -6.75 -4.31
CA LEU A 76 1.82 -5.78 -3.93
C LEU A 76 2.48 -6.12 -2.60
N LEU A 77 1.72 -6.66 -1.63
CA LEU A 77 2.28 -7.15 -0.35
C LEU A 77 3.15 -8.40 -0.53
N ALA A 78 2.97 -9.18 -1.60
CA ALA A 78 3.79 -10.34 -1.91
C ALA A 78 5.17 -9.99 -2.49
N VAL A 79 5.45 -8.71 -2.76
CA VAL A 79 6.77 -8.27 -3.24
C VAL A 79 7.78 -8.30 -2.08
N GLU A 80 8.47 -9.43 -1.92
CA GLU A 80 9.36 -9.68 -0.77
C GLU A 80 10.51 -8.68 -0.61
N ALA A 81 10.94 -8.06 -1.71
CA ALA A 81 11.95 -6.99 -1.68
C ALA A 81 11.47 -5.75 -0.89
N ILE A 82 10.15 -5.57 -0.73
CA ILE A 82 9.52 -4.45 -0.03
C ILE A 82 8.90 -4.92 1.29
N PHE A 83 8.17 -6.03 1.27
CA PHE A 83 7.48 -6.58 2.42
C PHE A 83 7.98 -8.00 2.69
N PRO A 84 8.80 -8.22 3.72
CA PRO A 84 9.18 -9.56 4.13
C PRO A 84 7.94 -10.44 4.35
N ALA A 85 8.04 -11.73 4.05
CA ALA A 85 6.90 -12.67 4.07
C ALA A 85 6.09 -12.61 5.38
N GLU A 86 6.74 -12.40 6.52
CA GLU A 86 6.09 -12.25 7.83
C GLU A 86 5.08 -11.09 7.91
N LEU A 87 5.29 -10.02 7.13
CA LEU A 87 4.40 -8.87 7.04
C LEU A 87 3.47 -9.00 5.83
N GLY A 88 4.01 -9.39 4.68
CA GLY A 88 3.27 -9.48 3.43
C GLY A 88 2.17 -10.55 3.42
N GLN A 89 2.35 -11.61 4.22
CA GLN A 89 1.38 -12.71 4.35
C GLN A 89 0.56 -12.62 5.64
N ASN A 90 0.76 -11.59 6.47
CA ASN A 90 0.02 -11.44 7.71
C ASN A 90 -1.44 -11.03 7.42
N PRO A 91 -2.45 -11.82 7.82
CA PRO A 91 -3.85 -11.51 7.52
C PRO A 91 -4.31 -10.15 8.04
N GLN A 92 -3.85 -9.74 9.24
CA GLN A 92 -4.23 -8.44 9.81
C GLN A 92 -3.68 -7.28 8.97
N VAL A 93 -2.48 -7.43 8.40
CA VAL A 93 -1.89 -6.44 7.51
C VAL A 93 -2.66 -6.39 6.19
N ILE A 94 -2.90 -7.57 5.59
CA ILE A 94 -3.65 -7.68 4.34
C ILE A 94 -5.02 -7.03 4.48
N ASP A 95 -5.78 -7.36 5.53
CA ASP A 95 -7.13 -6.85 5.76
C ASP A 95 -7.14 -5.34 5.99
N ALA A 96 -6.22 -4.83 6.82
CA ALA A 96 -6.15 -3.40 7.14
C ALA A 96 -5.75 -2.56 5.92
N VAL A 97 -4.74 -3.00 5.16
CA VAL A 97 -4.29 -2.31 3.95
C VAL A 97 -5.36 -2.41 2.85
N SER A 98 -6.02 -3.55 2.70
CA SER A 98 -7.12 -3.74 1.74
C SER A 98 -8.29 -2.82 2.04
N SER A 99 -8.68 -2.72 3.32
CA SER A 99 -9.76 -1.82 3.75
C SER A 99 -9.43 -0.36 3.51
N ALA A 100 -8.19 0.06 3.82
CA ALA A 100 -7.73 1.41 3.53
C ALA A 100 -7.68 1.69 2.03
N TYR A 101 -7.19 0.75 1.22
CA TYR A 101 -7.12 0.87 -0.23
C TYR A 101 -8.51 0.97 -0.87
N GLN A 102 -9.47 0.17 -0.40
CA GLN A 102 -10.86 0.26 -0.83
C GLN A 102 -11.44 1.64 -0.51
N SER A 103 -11.20 2.16 0.70
CA SER A 103 -11.62 3.51 1.06
C SER A 103 -11.01 4.59 0.16
N LEU A 104 -9.74 4.44 -0.25
CA LEU A 104 -9.10 5.36 -1.20
C LEU A 104 -9.75 5.33 -2.58
N ILE A 105 -10.17 4.15 -3.06
CA ILE A 105 -10.88 4.03 -4.34
C ILE A 105 -12.26 4.68 -4.25
N ASP A 106 -13.01 4.39 -3.19
CA ASP A 106 -14.41 4.78 -3.09
C ASP A 106 -14.59 6.27 -2.71
N ASN A 107 -13.69 6.79 -1.87
CA ASN A 107 -13.87 8.10 -1.22
C ASN A 107 -12.73 9.10 -1.52
N GLY A 108 -11.61 8.64 -2.07
CA GLY A 108 -10.41 9.46 -2.28
C GLY A 108 -9.62 9.72 -1.00
N ALA A 109 -8.34 10.06 -1.17
CA ALA A 109 -7.34 10.19 -0.12
C ALA A 109 -7.73 11.18 0.98
N ARG A 110 -8.32 12.31 0.61
CA ARG A 110 -8.74 13.33 1.58
C ARG A 110 -9.80 12.80 2.55
N ALA A 111 -10.82 12.12 2.04
CA ALA A 111 -11.91 11.61 2.86
C ALA A 111 -11.44 10.41 3.68
N THR A 112 -10.63 9.52 3.10
CA THR A 112 -10.05 8.38 3.82
C THR A 112 -9.22 8.83 5.02
N VAL A 113 -8.36 9.82 4.84
CA VAL A 113 -7.52 10.35 5.95
C VAL A 113 -8.37 11.06 7.02
N ALA A 114 -9.42 11.78 6.62
CA ALA A 114 -10.31 12.46 7.56
C ALA A 114 -11.18 11.50 8.40
N ALA A 115 -11.32 10.24 7.98
CA ALA A 115 -12.14 9.23 8.63
C ALA A 115 -11.35 8.28 9.58
N LEU A 116 -10.04 8.49 9.73
CA LEU A 116 -9.17 7.74 10.66
C LEU A 116 -9.22 8.29 12.08
#